data_AF-A0A154R323-F1
#
_entry.id   AF-A0A154R323-F1
#
_cell.length_a   1.000
_cell.length_b   1.000
_cell.length_c   1.000
_cell.angle_alpha   90.00
_cell.angle_beta   90.00
_cell.angle_gamma   90.00
#
_symmetry.space_group_name_H-M   'P 1'
#
loop_
_entity.id
_entity.type
_entity.pdbx_description
1 polymer ?
#
loop_
_entity_poly.entity_id
_entity_poly.type
_entity_poly.pdbx_seq_one_letter_code
_entity_poly.pdbx_strand_id
1 'polypeptide(L)'
;MLAEQDGRCAVSGIRFSASVYLGQRIRPWVPSVDRRKPAEGYTRDNVRIVCAAVNLSINQFGDEVFYRIATGVVKNRQKLRITR
;
A
#
# COMPACT_ATOMS: atom_id res chain seq x y z
N MET A 1 2.12 7.34 -15.20
CA MET A 1 1.61 6.59 -14.02
C MET A 1 2.65 5.66 -13.37
N LEU A 2 3.11 4.56 -13.99
CA LEU A 2 4.12 3.69 -13.36
C LEU A 2 5.54 4.27 -13.40
N ALA A 3 5.91 4.86 -14.55
CA ALA A 3 7.20 5.54 -14.75
C ALA A 3 7.32 6.81 -13.89
N GLU A 4 6.24 7.60 -13.80
CA GLU A 4 6.13 8.76 -12.90
C GLU A 4 6.33 8.40 -11.42
N GLN A 5 6.00 7.17 -11.03
CA GLN A 5 6.14 6.69 -9.66
C GLN A 5 7.49 5.98 -9.41
N ASP A 6 8.45 6.00 -10.34
CA ASP A 6 9.74 5.29 -10.24
C ASP A 6 9.58 3.79 -9.87
N GLY A 7 8.48 3.17 -10.35
CA GLY A 7 8.17 1.78 -9.99
C GLY A 7 7.93 1.57 -8.49
N ARG A 8 7.41 2.57 -7.77
CA ARG A 8 7.10 2.52 -6.34
C ARG A 8 5.61 2.72 -6.08
N CYS A 9 5.13 2.14 -4.99
CA CYS A 9 3.80 2.35 -4.47
C CYS A 9 3.56 3.82 -4.13
N ALA A 10 2.48 4.41 -4.65
CA ALA A 10 2.13 5.80 -4.39
C ALA A 10 1.82 6.11 -2.91
N VAL A 11 1.51 5.09 -2.11
CA VAL A 11 1.14 5.23 -0.69
C VAL A 11 2.30 4.91 0.24
N SER A 12 3.00 3.79 0.02
CA SER A 12 4.03 3.31 0.93
C SER A 12 5.47 3.62 0.49
N GLY A 13 5.69 4.04 -0.76
CA GLY A 13 7.02 4.24 -1.34
C GLY A 13 7.82 2.95 -1.60
N ILE A 14 7.27 1.78 -1.27
CA ILE A 14 7.89 0.47 -1.48
C ILE A 14 8.00 0.20 -2.99
N ARG A 15 9.17 -0.29 -3.42
CA ARG A 15 9.40 -0.67 -4.82
C ARG A 15 8.57 -1.89 -5.17
N PHE A 16 7.95 -1.89 -6.35
CA PHE A 16 7.18 -3.03 -6.81
C PHE A 16 8.08 -4.26 -7.00
N SER A 17 7.50 -5.43 -6.75
CA SER A 17 8.15 -6.70 -7.01
C SER A 17 7.13 -7.77 -7.42
N ALA A 18 7.50 -8.55 -8.43
CA ALA A 18 6.73 -9.70 -8.89
C ALA A 18 7.11 -11.01 -8.17
N SER A 19 7.95 -10.97 -7.13
CA SER A 19 8.39 -12.13 -6.36
C SER A 19 7.21 -12.98 -5.88
N VAL A 20 7.34 -14.29 -6.05
CA VAL A 20 6.38 -15.27 -5.58
C VAL A 20 6.73 -15.66 -4.14
N TYR A 21 5.71 -15.72 -3.29
CA TYR A 21 5.85 -16.19 -1.91
C TYR A 21 5.05 -17.48 -1.79
N LEU A 22 5.72 -18.57 -1.38
CA LEU A 22 5.09 -19.90 -1.28
C LEU A 22 3.89 -19.84 -0.34
N GLY A 23 2.77 -20.47 -0.75
CA GLY A 23 1.54 -20.51 0.03
C GLY A 23 0.71 -19.23 0.03
N GLN A 24 1.13 -18.17 -0.68
CA GLN A 24 0.37 -16.92 -0.76
C GLN A 24 -0.38 -16.81 -2.09
N ARG A 25 -1.71 -16.61 -2.02
CA ARG A 25 -2.55 -16.36 -3.20
C ARG A 25 -2.24 -15.01 -3.86
N ILE A 26 -1.83 -14.03 -3.08
CA ILE A 26 -1.59 -12.65 -3.53
C ILE A 26 -0.13 -12.31 -3.26
N ARG A 27 0.55 -11.79 -4.28
CA ARG A 27 1.92 -11.26 -4.15
C ARG A 27 1.82 -9.86 -3.55
N PRO A 28 2.39 -9.58 -2.38
CA PRO A 28 2.10 -8.32 -1.66
C PRO A 28 2.59 -7.07 -2.39
N TRP A 29 3.67 -7.18 -3.16
CA TRP A 29 4.36 -6.03 -3.76
C TRP A 29 4.10 -5.83 -5.25
N VAL A 30 3.20 -6.60 -5.87
CA VAL A 30 2.83 -6.36 -7.27
C VAL A 30 2.04 -5.06 -7.38
N PRO A 31 2.16 -4.34 -8.50
CA PRO A 31 1.35 -3.15 -8.74
C PRO A 31 -0.14 -3.51 -8.81
N SER A 32 -0.97 -2.61 -8.30
CA SER A 32 -2.43 -2.70 -8.26
C SER A 32 -3.02 -1.31 -8.47
N VAL A 33 -4.14 -1.23 -9.20
CA VAL A 33 -4.84 0.04 -9.43
C VAL A 33 -5.77 0.32 -8.25
N ASP A 34 -5.55 1.46 -7.62
CA ASP A 34 -6.39 1.96 -6.52
C ASP A 34 -7.11 3.24 -6.94
N ARG A 35 -8.29 3.47 -6.37
CA ARG A 35 -9.10 4.68 -6.56
C ARG A 35 -8.98 5.56 -5.32
N ARG A 36 -8.48 6.79 -5.50
CA ARG A 36 -8.36 7.80 -4.43
C ARG A 36 -9.72 8.11 -3.80
N LYS A 37 -10.76 8.16 -4.62
CA LYS A 37 -12.16 8.32 -4.23
C LYS A 37 -12.93 7.09 -4.69
N PRO A 38 -13.23 6.14 -3.78
CA PRO A 38 -13.89 4.88 -4.13
C PRO A 38 -15.30 5.04 -4.72
N ALA A 39 -15.99 6.15 -4.41
CA ALA A 39 -17.31 6.47 -4.95
C ALA A 39 -17.27 6.92 -6.42
N GLU A 40 -16.10 7.31 -6.94
CA GLU A 40 -15.91 7.71 -8.33
C GLU A 40 -15.37 6.52 -9.18
N GLY A 41 -15.53 6.63 -10.51
CA GLY A 41 -15.03 5.63 -11.45
C GLY A 41 -13.50 5.64 -11.62
N TYR A 42 -12.99 4.76 -12.49
CA TYR A 42 -11.58 4.76 -12.88
C TYR A 42 -11.30 5.88 -13.90
N THR A 43 -10.81 7.01 -13.41
CA THR A 43 -10.37 8.14 -14.25
C THR A 43 -8.89 8.41 -14.00
N ARG A 44 -8.20 9.03 -14.96
CA ARG A 44 -6.76 9.37 -14.81
C ARG A 44 -6.47 10.14 -13.54
N ASP A 45 -7.40 11.00 -13.10
CA ASP A 45 -7.25 11.84 -11.91
C ASP A 45 -7.63 11.11 -10.61
N ASN A 46 -8.48 10.08 -10.68
CA ASN A 46 -8.94 9.33 -9.52
C ASN A 46 -8.12 8.06 -9.25
N VAL A 47 -7.26 7.63 -10.17
CA VAL A 47 -6.47 6.39 -10.00
C VAL A 47 -5.04 6.67 -9.54
N ARG A 48 -4.43 5.69 -8.88
CA ARG A 48 -2.99 5.62 -8.58
C ARG A 48 -2.53 4.17 -8.56
N ILE A 49 -1.22 3.94 -8.71
CA ILE A 49 -0.68 2.58 -8.61
C ILE A 49 -0.11 2.36 -7.21
N VAL A 50 -0.57 1.32 -6.53
CA VAL A 50 -0.14 0.93 -5.19
C VAL A 50 0.28 -0.53 -5.16
N CYS A 51 0.94 -0.98 -4.09
CA CYS A 51 1.17 -2.41 -3.89
C CYS A 51 -0.16 -3.13 -3.62
N ALA A 52 -0.32 -4.37 -4.09
CA ALA A 52 -1.52 -5.17 -3.82
C ALA A 52 -1.84 -5.27 -2.32
N ALA A 53 -0.83 -5.43 -1.46
CA ALA A 53 -1.03 -5.44 -0.01
C ALA A 53 -1.58 -4.10 0.53
N VAL A 54 -1.14 -2.98 -0.05
CA VAL A 54 -1.68 -1.66 0.31
C VAL A 54 -3.13 -1.54 -0.15
N ASN A 55 -3.44 -1.88 -1.41
CA ASN A 55 -4.79 -1.79 -1.94
C ASN A 55 -5.79 -2.59 -1.07
N LEU A 56 -5.41 -3.81 -0.68
CA LEU A 56 -6.22 -4.64 0.23
C LEU A 56 -6.39 -4.01 1.62
N SER A 57 -5.41 -3.25 2.10
CA SER A 57 -5.48 -2.63 3.44
C SER A 57 -6.37 -1.39 3.48
N ILE A 58 -6.48 -0.66 2.36
CA ILE A 58 -7.26 0.58 2.25
C ILE A 58 -8.66 0.36 1.66
N ASN A 59 -8.95 -0.81 1.08
CA ASN A 59 -10.16 -1.07 0.29
C ASN A 59 -11.48 -0.71 0.99
N GLN A 60 -11.55 -0.90 2.31
CA GLN A 60 -12.76 -0.71 3.11
C GLN A 60 -12.74 0.58 3.93
N PHE A 61 -11.57 0.97 4.42
CA PHE A 61 -11.43 2.01 5.45
C PHE A 61 -10.65 3.24 4.97
N GLY A 62 -10.07 3.17 3.78
CA GLY A 62 -9.31 4.25 3.17
C GLY A 62 -7.94 4.51 3.81
N ASP A 63 -7.31 5.54 3.27
CA ASP A 63 -5.94 5.94 3.58
C ASP A 63 -5.73 6.34 5.04
N GLU A 64 -6.64 7.15 5.60
CA GLU A 64 -6.49 7.70 6.95
C GLU A 64 -6.42 6.61 8.02
N VAL A 65 -7.26 5.59 7.90
CA VAL A 65 -7.24 4.45 8.82
C VAL A 65 -5.94 3.67 8.67
N PHE A 66 -5.49 3.43 7.43
CA PHE A 66 -4.22 2.77 7.16
C PHE A 66 -3.02 3.53 7.73
N TYR A 67 -2.93 4.85 7.54
CA TYR A 67 -1.84 5.68 8.05
C TYR A 67 -1.80 5.71 9.57
N ARG A 68 -2.97 5.79 10.22
CA ARG A 68 -3.07 5.72 11.68
C ARG A 68 -2.54 4.39 12.22
N ILE A 69 -2.93 3.27 11.60
CA ILE A 69 -2.45 1.93 11.98
C ILE A 69 -0.94 1.82 11.75
N ALA A 70 -0.45 2.15 10.55
CA ALA A 70 0.96 2.04 10.19
C ALA A 70 1.85 2.86 11.14
N THR A 71 1.44 4.09 11.46
CA THR A 71 2.13 4.96 12.42
C THR A 71 2.16 4.34 13.82
N GLY A 72 1.03 3.81 14.29
CA GLY A 72 0.94 3.13 15.59
C GLY A 72 1.86 1.91 15.68
N VAL A 73 1.89 1.08 14.63
CA VAL A 73 2.75 -0.11 14.55
C VAL A 73 4.23 0.27 14.59
N VAL A 74 4.67 1.27 13.82
CA VAL A 74 6.07 1.71 13.80
C VAL A 74 6.50 2.24 15.17
N LYS A 75 5.68 3.12 15.78
CA LYS A 75 5.95 3.67 17.12
C LYS A 75 6.06 2.56 18.16
N ASN A 76 5.13 1.60 18.14
CA ASN A 76 5.14 0.49 19.10
C ASN A 76 6.35 -0.43 18.90
N ARG A 77 6.69 -0.74 17.64
CA ARG A 77 7.86 -1.57 17.30
C ARG A 77 9.17 -0.92 17.75
N GLN A 78 9.32 0.40 17.63
CA GLN A 78 10.50 1.12 18.09
C GLN A 78 10.65 1.05 19.61
N LYS A 79 9.56 1.25 20.36
CA LYS A 79 9.56 1.08 21.83
C LYS A 79 10.05 -0.30 22.24
N LEU A 80 9.50 -1.35 21.63
CA LEU A 80 9.88 -2.74 21.93
C LEU A 80 11.35 -3.08 21.58
N ARG A 81 11.98 -2.36 20.65
CA ARG A 81 13.40 -2.55 20.30
C ARG A 81 14.36 -1.82 21.24
N ILE A 82 13.90 -0.80 21.96
CA ILE A 82 14.69 -0.05 22.94
C ILE A 82 14.66 -0.75 24.31
N THR A 83 13.58 -1.47 24.62
CA THR A 83 13.40 -2.20 25.89
C THR A 83 13.99 -3.63 25.85
N ARG A 84 14.63 -4.02 24.74
CA ARG A 84 15.36 -5.30 24.59
C ARG A 84 16.84 -5.02 24.42
#